data_AF-A0A930AD54-F1
#
_entry.id   AF-A0A930AD54-F1
#
_cell.length_a   1.000
_cell.length_b   1.000
_cell.length_c   1.000
_cell.angle_alpha   90.00
_cell.angle_beta   90.00
_cell.angle_gamma   90.00
#
_symmetry.space_group_name_H-M   'P 1'
#
loop_
_entity.id
_entity.type
_entity.pdbx_description
1 polymer ?
#
loop_
_entity_poly.entity_id
_entity_poly.type
_entity_poly.pdbx_seq_one_letter_code
_entity_poly.pdbx_strand_id
1 'polypeptide(L)'
;MELANNLKQARLAKNMSQEELAALIGKSKNVISNWERGDNKPDADVIFSLCDILNVDANYLLGWERNNSFSISITEQSLIKKYRSLDGYGRKAINNLLDIEYERCNTVIEEDMPAYITKPYYAVGASAGNGKYLFDDLDCTAISLPDTPLNNKADLVIAVKGHSMEPTYQDGDKLLVKKQSELNVGDIGVFII
;
A
#
# COMPACT_ATOMS: atom_id res chain seq x y z
N MET A 1 -0.80 -35.09 14.93
CA MET A 1 0.14 -34.87 13.82
C MET A 1 0.86 -33.52 13.92
N GLU A 2 0.25 -32.49 14.49
CA GLU A 2 0.84 -31.14 14.57
C GLU A 2 2.17 -31.09 15.33
N LEU A 3 2.27 -31.66 16.53
CA LEU A 3 3.53 -31.62 17.30
C LEU A 3 4.73 -32.26 16.58
N ALA A 4 4.52 -33.41 15.94
CA ALA A 4 5.58 -34.12 15.23
C ALA A 4 6.15 -33.26 14.08
N ASN A 5 5.26 -32.62 13.31
CA ASN A 5 5.64 -31.73 12.22
C ASN A 5 6.28 -30.44 12.75
N ASN A 6 5.68 -29.79 13.75
CA ASN A 6 6.14 -28.50 14.28
C ASN A 6 7.50 -28.63 14.96
N LEU A 7 7.75 -29.75 15.66
CA LEU A 7 9.06 -30.08 16.23
C LEU A 7 10.14 -30.20 15.14
N LYS A 8 9.84 -30.95 14.08
CA LYS A 8 10.77 -31.11 12.95
C LYS A 8 11.07 -29.77 12.28
N GLN A 9 10.05 -28.95 12.05
CA GLN A 9 10.21 -27.63 11.45
C GLN A 9 11.05 -26.69 12.33
N ALA A 10 10.77 -26.63 13.64
CA ALA A 10 11.53 -25.82 14.58
C ALA A 10 13.00 -26.23 14.65
N ARG A 11 13.28 -27.53 14.64
CA ARG A 11 14.66 -28.06 14.61
C ARG A 11 15.39 -27.64 13.33
N LEU A 12 14.74 -27.78 12.18
CA LEU A 12 15.32 -27.40 10.89
C LEU A 12 15.54 -25.88 10.79
N ALA A 13 14.64 -25.06 11.33
CA ALA A 13 14.79 -23.61 11.38
C ALA A 13 16.01 -23.16 12.20
N LYS A 14 16.42 -23.96 13.18
CA LYS A 14 17.67 -23.77 13.94
C LYS A 14 18.90 -24.41 13.30
N ASN A 15 18.78 -24.98 12.10
CA ASN A 15 19.83 -25.73 11.40
C ASN A 15 20.42 -26.89 12.22
N MET A 16 19.62 -27.52 13.07
CA MET A 16 20.08 -28.60 13.95
C MET A 16 19.78 -29.97 13.37
N SER A 17 20.67 -30.93 13.57
CA SER A 17 20.43 -32.35 13.36
C SER A 17 19.62 -32.97 14.51
N GLN A 18 19.00 -34.12 14.28
CA GLN A 18 18.32 -34.87 15.34
C GLN A 18 19.28 -35.28 16.47
N GLU A 19 20.56 -35.50 16.16
CA GLU A 19 21.59 -35.88 17.13
C GLU A 19 21.97 -34.71 18.03
N GLU A 20 22.12 -33.50 17.45
CA GLU A 20 22.42 -32.28 18.21
C GLU A 20 21.28 -31.91 19.15
N LEU A 21 20.02 -31.97 18.67
CA LEU A 21 18.87 -31.71 19.53
C LEU A 21 18.76 -32.74 20.66
N ALA A 22 19.04 -34.01 20.36
CA ALA A 22 19.05 -35.07 21.36
C ALA A 22 20.11 -34.83 22.45
N ALA A 23 21.31 -34.39 22.04
CA ALA A 23 22.41 -34.10 22.95
C ALA A 23 22.08 -32.96 23.92
N LEU A 24 21.42 -31.89 23.46
CA LEU A 24 21.03 -30.75 24.31
C LEU A 24 19.96 -31.11 25.35
N ILE A 25 19.07 -32.05 25.03
CA ILE A 25 17.97 -32.49 25.93
C ILE A 25 18.42 -33.67 26.81
N GLY A 26 19.59 -34.26 26.54
CA GLY A 26 20.07 -35.46 27.23
C GLY A 26 19.24 -36.71 26.87
N LYS A 27 18.77 -36.82 25.61
CA LYS A 27 18.04 -37.98 25.09
C LYS A 27 18.82 -38.61 23.92
N SER A 28 18.36 -39.77 23.44
CA SER A 28 18.96 -40.41 22.27
C SER A 28 18.34 -39.89 20.96
N LYS A 29 19.08 -39.96 19.86
CA LYS A 29 18.59 -39.60 18.51
C LYS A 29 17.26 -40.30 18.17
N ASN A 30 17.15 -41.59 18.54
CA ASN A 30 15.95 -42.38 18.27
C ASN A 30 14.71 -41.81 18.96
N VAL A 31 14.86 -41.23 20.15
CA VAL A 31 13.75 -40.59 20.87
C VAL A 31 13.24 -39.38 20.09
N ILE A 32 14.13 -38.51 19.60
CA ILE A 32 13.76 -37.35 18.76
C ILE A 32 13.09 -37.83 17.47
N SER A 33 13.67 -38.84 16.81
CA SER A 33 13.09 -39.40 15.58
C SER A 33 11.68 -39.96 15.79
N ASN A 34 11.44 -40.66 16.91
CA ASN A 34 10.12 -41.17 17.26
C ASN A 34 9.11 -40.05 17.51
N TRP A 35 9.54 -38.94 18.15
CA TRP A 35 8.68 -37.76 18.33
C TRP A 35 8.34 -37.08 17.01
N GLU A 36 9.31 -36.93 16.11
CA GLU A 36 9.10 -36.32 14.78
C GLU A 36 8.27 -37.19 13.83
N ARG A 37 8.19 -38.51 14.07
CA ARG A 37 7.25 -39.41 13.37
C ARG A 37 5.87 -39.47 14.04
N GLY A 38 5.77 -39.02 15.28
CA GLY A 38 4.55 -39.08 16.08
C GLY A 38 4.27 -40.44 16.72
N ASP A 39 5.28 -41.33 16.76
CA ASP A 39 5.18 -42.67 17.37
C ASP A 39 5.00 -42.58 18.89
N ASN A 40 5.64 -41.59 19.51
CA ASN A 40 5.54 -41.25 20.93
C ASN A 40 5.55 -39.74 21.12
N LYS A 41 5.19 -39.25 22.32
CA LYS A 41 5.17 -37.82 22.64
C LYS A 41 6.17 -37.51 23.77
N PRO A 42 6.81 -36.33 23.75
CA PRO A 42 7.57 -35.84 24.88
C PRO A 42 6.64 -35.57 26.08
N ASP A 43 7.17 -35.67 27.29
CA ASP A 43 6.50 -35.23 28.51
C ASP A 43 6.51 -33.69 28.63
N ALA A 44 5.80 -33.15 29.63
CA ALA A 44 5.67 -31.71 29.81
C ALA A 44 7.01 -31.01 30.09
N ASP A 45 7.88 -31.62 30.91
CA ASP A 45 9.18 -31.03 31.27
C ASP A 45 10.14 -30.98 30.07
N VAL A 46 10.09 -32.02 29.23
CA VAL A 46 10.81 -32.09 27.97
C VAL A 46 10.25 -31.06 26.98
N ILE A 47 8.93 -30.83 26.96
CA ILE A 47 8.32 -29.78 26.12
C ILE A 47 8.87 -28.40 26.50
N PHE A 48 8.95 -28.06 27.78
CA PHE A 48 9.57 -26.79 28.20
C PHE A 48 11.04 -26.69 27.77
N SER A 49 11.80 -27.77 27.96
CA SER A 49 13.21 -27.81 27.51
C SER A 49 13.34 -27.63 26.00
N LEU A 50 12.43 -28.24 25.22
CA LEU A 50 12.35 -28.08 23.77
C LEU A 50 12.04 -26.63 23.38
N CYS A 51 11.11 -25.98 24.07
CA CYS A 51 10.77 -24.57 23.85
C CYS A 51 11.97 -23.65 24.05
N ASP A 52 12.73 -23.83 25.13
CA ASP A 52 13.92 -23.02 25.42
C ASP A 52 15.02 -23.22 24.37
N ILE A 53 15.31 -24.48 23.98
CA ILE A 53 16.35 -24.81 23.00
C ILE A 53 15.98 -24.33 21.60
N LEU A 54 14.75 -24.61 21.18
CA LEU A 54 14.27 -24.27 19.84
C LEU A 54 13.83 -22.81 19.73
N ASN A 55 13.74 -22.10 20.87
CA ASN A 55 13.26 -20.73 20.98
C ASN A 55 11.87 -20.56 20.33
N VAL A 56 10.97 -21.47 20.66
CA VAL A 56 9.57 -21.48 20.21
C VAL A 56 8.64 -21.59 21.41
N ASP A 57 7.43 -21.07 21.27
CA ASP A 57 6.41 -21.18 22.31
C ASP A 57 5.79 -22.58 22.36
N ALA A 58 5.31 -22.99 23.54
CA ALA A 58 4.65 -24.29 23.72
C ALA A 58 3.37 -24.39 22.87
N ASN A 59 2.66 -23.28 22.62
CA ASN A 59 1.47 -23.31 21.77
C ASN A 59 1.83 -23.63 20.31
N TYR A 60 2.92 -23.06 19.79
CA TYR A 60 3.44 -23.41 18.47
C TYR A 60 3.80 -24.91 18.42
N LEU A 61 4.56 -25.40 19.40
CA LEU A 61 5.00 -26.80 19.41
C LEU A 61 3.84 -27.78 19.54
N LEU A 62 2.80 -27.45 20.31
CA LEU A 62 1.64 -28.30 20.55
C LEU A 62 0.54 -28.16 19.49
N GLY A 63 0.63 -27.19 18.59
CA GLY A 63 -0.44 -26.89 17.63
C GLY A 63 -1.65 -26.22 18.29
N TRP A 64 -1.45 -25.57 19.44
CA TRP A 64 -2.50 -24.84 20.15
C TRP A 64 -2.74 -23.42 19.64
N GLU A 65 -2.16 -23.07 18.48
CA GLU A 65 -2.51 -21.85 17.76
C GLU A 65 -3.96 -21.91 17.25
N ARG A 66 -4.91 -21.74 18.17
CA ARG A 66 -6.24 -21.21 17.83
C ARG A 66 -6.05 -19.71 17.61
N ASN A 67 -5.69 -19.32 16.40
CA ASN A 67 -5.75 -17.93 15.90
C ASN A 67 -5.13 -16.87 16.82
N ASN A 68 -3.80 -16.83 16.96
CA ASN A 68 -3.14 -15.57 17.26
C ASN A 68 -1.67 -15.57 16.82
N SER A 69 -1.44 -15.20 15.56
CA SER A 69 -0.13 -14.85 15.01
C SER A 69 0.37 -13.51 15.56
N PHE A 70 0.36 -13.34 16.88
CA PHE A 70 0.87 -12.13 17.54
C PHE A 70 2.09 -12.51 18.39
N SER A 71 3.22 -12.69 17.71
CA SER A 71 4.53 -12.81 18.36
C SER A 71 5.03 -11.42 18.72
N ILE A 72 5.28 -11.16 20.01
CA ILE A 72 5.83 -9.88 20.49
C ILE A 72 7.33 -10.01 20.78
N SER A 73 8.11 -9.07 20.27
CA SER A 73 9.57 -8.99 20.44
C SER A 73 10.00 -8.71 21.89
N ILE A 74 11.27 -8.97 22.21
CA ILE A 74 11.82 -8.78 23.57
C ILE A 74 11.65 -7.33 24.05
N THR A 75 11.79 -6.36 23.14
CA THR A 75 11.62 -4.94 23.45
C THR A 75 10.17 -4.60 23.78
N GLU A 76 9.21 -5.12 23.01
CA GLU A 76 7.77 -4.96 23.27
C GLU A 76 7.35 -5.63 24.59
N GLN A 77 7.93 -6.79 24.93
CA GLN A 77 7.71 -7.42 26.24
C GLN A 77 8.17 -6.52 27.40
N SER A 78 9.31 -5.83 27.23
CA SER A 78 9.82 -4.88 28.23
C SER A 78 8.89 -3.67 28.39
N LEU A 79 8.33 -3.15 27.30
CA LEU A 79 7.33 -2.08 27.33
C LEU A 79 6.07 -2.49 28.10
N ILE A 80 5.55 -3.69 27.82
CA ILE A 80 4.36 -4.23 28.52
C ILE A 80 4.63 -4.36 30.02
N LYS A 81 5.81 -4.86 30.42
CA LYS A 81 6.20 -4.96 31.84
C LYS A 81 6.19 -3.60 32.52
N LYS A 82 6.78 -2.57 31.89
CA LYS A 82 6.77 -1.20 32.42
C LYS A 82 5.35 -0.66 32.54
N TYR A 83 4.53 -0.79 31.50
CA TYR A 83 3.14 -0.34 31.50
C TYR A 83 2.32 -0.95 32.66
N ARG A 84 2.48 -2.26 32.92
CA ARG A 84 1.80 -2.95 34.02
C ARG A 84 2.20 -2.44 35.40
N SER A 85 3.42 -1.92 35.55
CA SER A 85 3.91 -1.36 36.81
C SER A 85 3.45 0.08 37.09
N LEU A 86 2.85 0.76 36.10
CA LEU A 86 2.35 2.12 36.26
C LEU A 86 1.11 2.17 37.16
N ASP A 87 0.81 3.35 37.69
CA ASP A 87 -0.43 3.63 38.39
C ASP A 87 -1.59 3.93 37.41
N GLY A 88 -2.78 4.23 37.96
CA GLY A 88 -3.95 4.53 37.13
C GLY A 88 -3.77 5.74 36.22
N TYR A 89 -3.09 6.78 36.71
CA TYR A 89 -2.80 7.98 35.93
C TYR A 89 -1.80 7.70 34.80
N GLY A 90 -0.69 7.03 35.10
CA GLY A 90 0.34 6.69 34.13
C GLY A 90 -0.20 5.82 33.00
N ARG A 91 -1.02 4.81 33.31
CA ARG A 91 -1.68 3.98 32.28
C ARG A 91 -2.60 4.81 31.38
N LYS A 92 -3.38 5.72 31.97
CA LYS A 92 -4.29 6.59 31.21
C LYS A 92 -3.54 7.50 30.24
N ALA A 93 -2.42 8.09 30.68
CA ALA A 93 -1.59 8.94 29.83
C ALA A 93 -1.03 8.18 28.62
N ILE A 94 -0.51 6.96 28.83
CA ILE A 94 0.04 6.13 27.75
C ILE A 94 -1.05 5.68 26.78
N ASN A 95 -2.22 5.27 27.26
CA ASN A 95 -3.33 4.88 26.38
C ASN A 95 -3.76 6.03 25.47
N ASN A 96 -3.93 7.22 26.05
CA ASN A 96 -4.31 8.39 25.26
C ASN A 96 -3.28 8.70 24.16
N LEU A 97 -1.99 8.61 24.49
CA LEU A 97 -0.93 8.83 23.50
C LEU A 97 -0.95 7.76 22.40
N LEU A 98 -1.14 6.49 22.78
CA LEU A 98 -1.22 5.37 21.85
C LEU A 98 -2.40 5.55 20.88
N ASP A 99 -3.58 5.92 21.38
CA ASP A 99 -4.77 6.13 20.57
C ASP A 99 -4.56 7.28 19.58
N ILE A 100 -3.98 8.40 20.01
CA ILE A 100 -3.66 9.54 19.13
C ILE A 100 -2.73 9.11 17.99
N GLU A 101 -1.65 8.41 18.31
CA GLU A 101 -0.67 7.99 17.30
C GLU A 101 -1.21 6.89 16.39
N TYR A 102 -2.03 5.99 16.92
CA TYR A 102 -2.71 4.96 16.14
C TYR A 102 -3.62 5.59 15.10
N GLU A 103 -4.48 6.52 15.51
CA GLU A 103 -5.34 7.27 14.60
C GLU A 103 -4.52 8.07 13.59
N ARG A 104 -3.45 8.77 14.02
CA ARG A 104 -2.59 9.53 13.09
C ARG A 104 -1.96 8.66 12.00
N CYS A 105 -1.59 7.41 12.32
CA CYS A 105 -0.95 6.48 11.38
C CYS A 105 -1.95 5.69 10.53
N ASN A 106 -3.15 5.42 11.05
CA ASN A 106 -4.17 4.63 10.35
C ASN A 106 -5.25 5.47 9.66
N THR A 107 -5.32 6.77 9.94
CA THR A 107 -6.12 7.68 9.12
C THR A 107 -5.45 7.76 7.77
N VAL A 108 -6.06 7.10 6.78
CA VAL A 108 -5.75 7.32 5.38
C VAL A 108 -5.96 8.81 5.15
N ILE A 109 -4.88 9.56 4.90
CA ILE A 109 -5.02 10.85 4.25
C ILE A 109 -5.60 10.46 2.89
N GLU A 110 -6.91 10.66 2.69
CA GLU A 110 -7.45 10.79 1.36
C GLU A 110 -6.70 11.97 0.75
N GLU A 111 -5.56 11.70 0.10
CA GLU A 111 -5.08 12.60 -0.92
C GLU A 111 -6.26 12.70 -1.88
N ASP A 112 -6.91 13.87 -1.94
CA ASP A 112 -7.89 14.25 -2.93
C ASP A 112 -7.41 13.69 -4.28
N MET A 113 -7.90 12.52 -4.68
CA MET A 113 -7.56 11.96 -5.97
C MET A 113 -8.12 13.00 -6.93
N PRO A 114 -7.27 13.73 -7.69
CA PRO A 114 -7.74 14.91 -8.39
C PRO A 114 -8.89 14.45 -9.27
N ALA A 115 -10.09 14.97 -9.00
CA ALA A 115 -11.24 14.64 -9.82
C ALA A 115 -10.85 14.95 -11.27
N TYR A 116 -11.18 14.09 -12.21
CA TYR A 116 -10.87 14.34 -13.62
C TYR A 116 -12.17 14.69 -14.34
N ILE A 117 -12.14 15.76 -15.12
CA ILE A 117 -13.22 16.14 -16.02
C ILE A 117 -12.84 15.76 -17.45
N THR A 118 -13.83 15.29 -18.22
CA THR A 118 -13.64 14.99 -19.63
C THR A 118 -14.12 16.15 -20.48
N LYS A 119 -13.31 16.57 -21.46
CA LYS A 119 -13.67 17.59 -22.44
C LYS A 119 -13.51 17.05 -23.87
N PRO A 120 -14.31 17.50 -24.84
CA PRO A 120 -14.11 17.14 -26.24
C PRO A 120 -12.81 17.76 -26.76
N TYR A 121 -11.97 16.93 -27.37
CA TYR A 121 -10.70 17.31 -27.97
C TYR A 121 -10.75 17.16 -29.49
N TYR A 122 -10.40 18.25 -30.17
CA TYR A 122 -10.32 18.35 -31.62
C TYR A 122 -8.86 18.39 -32.05
N ALA A 123 -8.40 17.33 -32.72
CA ALA A 123 -7.05 17.25 -33.29
C ALA A 123 -6.90 18.09 -34.58
N VAL A 124 -8.00 18.62 -35.12
CA VAL A 124 -7.96 19.55 -36.25
C VAL A 124 -7.47 20.90 -35.73
N GLY A 125 -6.19 21.17 -35.98
CA GLY A 125 -5.55 22.31 -35.36
C GLY A 125 -6.03 23.66 -35.88
N ALA A 126 -6.23 24.61 -34.96
CA ALA A 126 -6.46 26.01 -35.29
C ALA A 126 -5.15 26.62 -35.83
N SER A 127 -5.23 27.37 -36.94
CA SER A 127 -4.09 28.05 -37.55
C SER A 127 -4.52 29.44 -37.98
N ALA A 128 -3.68 30.45 -37.76
CA ALA A 128 -3.98 31.85 -38.06
C ALA A 128 -3.89 32.23 -39.57
N GLY A 129 -3.84 31.24 -40.46
CA GLY A 129 -3.61 31.39 -41.91
C GLY A 129 -4.84 31.07 -42.78
N ASN A 130 -4.64 30.33 -43.89
CA ASN A 130 -5.63 30.06 -44.96
C ASN A 130 -6.90 29.27 -44.54
N GLY A 131 -7.18 29.13 -43.25
CA GLY A 131 -8.23 28.28 -42.71
C GLY A 131 -7.96 26.80 -42.99
N LYS A 132 -8.70 25.94 -42.31
CA LYS A 132 -8.73 24.51 -42.61
C LYS A 132 -10.19 24.10 -42.69
N TYR A 133 -10.57 23.42 -43.77
CA TYR A 133 -11.94 22.93 -43.92
C TYR A 133 -12.30 22.02 -42.74
N LEU A 134 -13.29 22.45 -41.98
CA LEU A 134 -13.96 21.64 -40.97
C LEU A 134 -15.05 20.87 -41.72
N PHE A 135 -14.86 19.56 -41.90
CA PHE A 135 -15.93 18.71 -42.40
C PHE A 135 -16.96 18.51 -41.27
N ASP A 136 -18.24 18.42 -41.60
CA ASP A 136 -19.35 18.37 -40.64
C ASP A 136 -19.26 17.20 -39.63
N ASP A 137 -18.44 16.18 -39.91
CA ASP A 137 -18.18 15.04 -39.03
C ASP A 137 -16.75 15.06 -38.47
N LEU A 138 -16.47 16.02 -37.58
CA LEU A 138 -15.22 15.99 -36.80
C LEU A 138 -15.32 14.90 -35.74
N ASP A 139 -14.59 13.81 -35.93
CA ASP A 139 -14.30 12.84 -34.88
C ASP A 139 -13.57 13.56 -33.74
N CYS A 140 -14.34 13.94 -32.71
CA CYS A 140 -13.79 14.46 -31.46
C CYS A 140 -13.44 13.28 -30.55
N THR A 141 -12.31 13.37 -29.87
CA THR A 141 -11.92 12.37 -28.85
C THR A 141 -12.10 12.98 -27.48
N ALA A 142 -12.34 12.15 -26.47
CA ALA A 142 -12.40 12.59 -25.09
C ALA A 142 -10.98 12.78 -24.52
N ILE A 143 -10.67 13.95 -23.95
CA ILE A 143 -9.45 14.17 -23.17
C ILE A 143 -9.78 14.32 -21.68
N SER A 144 -9.02 13.63 -20.84
CA SER A 144 -9.12 13.71 -19.38
C SER A 144 -8.22 14.83 -18.85
N LEU A 145 -8.80 15.75 -18.09
CA LEU A 145 -8.12 16.90 -17.49
C LEU A 145 -8.36 16.92 -15.98
N PRO A 146 -7.38 17.33 -15.16
CA PRO A 146 -7.62 17.56 -13.74
C PRO A 146 -8.74 18.59 -13.53
N ASP A 147 -9.62 18.35 -12.56
CA ASP A 147 -10.70 19.23 -12.16
C ASP A 147 -10.11 20.45 -11.47
N THR A 148 -9.85 21.46 -12.30
CA THR A 148 -9.40 22.76 -11.86
C THR A 148 -10.44 23.80 -12.27
N PRO A 149 -10.58 24.92 -11.53
CA PRO A 149 -11.46 26.02 -11.92
C PRO A 149 -11.17 26.56 -13.32
N LEU A 150 -9.96 26.39 -13.84
CA LEU A 150 -9.56 26.76 -15.20
C LEU A 150 -10.11 25.78 -16.24
N ASN A 151 -9.87 24.48 -16.06
CA ASN A 151 -10.32 23.45 -17.00
C ASN A 151 -11.86 23.35 -17.05
N ASN A 152 -12.54 23.62 -15.93
CA ASN A 152 -14.00 23.66 -15.87
C ASN A 152 -14.61 24.75 -16.73
N LYS A 153 -13.96 25.92 -16.86
CA LYS A 153 -14.44 27.05 -17.67
C LYS A 153 -14.33 26.81 -19.17
N ALA A 154 -13.54 25.83 -19.59
CA ALA A 154 -13.36 25.48 -20.98
C ALA A 154 -14.48 24.54 -21.46
N ASP A 155 -14.96 24.76 -22.67
CA ASP A 155 -15.97 23.92 -23.30
C ASP A 155 -15.34 22.81 -24.13
N LEU A 156 -14.15 23.06 -24.70
CA LEU A 156 -13.44 22.12 -25.56
C LEU A 156 -11.92 22.36 -25.57
N VAL A 157 -11.17 21.40 -26.11
CA VAL A 157 -9.73 21.50 -26.31
C VAL A 157 -9.40 21.42 -27.80
N ILE A 158 -8.54 22.30 -28.31
CA ILE A 158 -8.07 22.28 -29.71
C ILE A 158 -6.55 22.19 -29.74
N ALA A 159 -6.00 21.40 -30.67
CA ALA A 159 -4.56 21.41 -30.93
C ALA A 159 -4.13 22.66 -31.73
N VAL A 160 -2.94 23.18 -31.51
CA VAL A 160 -2.32 24.19 -32.38
C VAL A 160 -1.60 23.46 -33.50
N LYS A 161 -1.76 23.95 -34.74
CA LYS A 161 -1.00 23.45 -35.88
C LYS A 161 -0.32 24.56 -36.66
N GLY A 162 0.99 24.47 -36.76
CA GLY A 162 1.88 25.40 -37.44
C GLY A 162 2.47 26.47 -36.52
N HIS A 163 3.34 27.28 -37.12
CA HIS A 163 4.29 28.17 -36.42
C HIS A 163 3.84 29.65 -36.39
N SER A 164 2.65 29.96 -36.93
CA SER A 164 2.23 31.35 -37.20
C SER A 164 1.92 32.18 -35.95
N MET A 165 1.79 31.54 -34.78
CA MET A 165 1.54 32.19 -33.49
C MET A 165 2.73 32.04 -32.54
N GLU A 166 3.88 31.55 -33.03
CA GLU A 166 5.11 31.49 -32.23
C GLU A 166 5.65 32.90 -31.94
N PRO A 167 6.22 33.13 -30.74
CA PRO A 167 6.49 32.15 -29.68
C PRO A 167 5.32 31.93 -28.71
N THR A 168 4.19 32.60 -28.91
CA THR A 168 3.05 32.62 -27.97
C THR A 168 2.35 31.26 -27.88
N TYR A 169 2.18 30.58 -29.01
CA TYR A 169 1.68 29.21 -29.09
C TYR A 169 2.54 28.40 -30.06
N GLN A 170 2.94 27.20 -29.64
CA GLN A 170 3.80 26.30 -30.39
C GLN A 170 3.00 25.20 -31.08
N ASP A 171 3.55 24.66 -32.17
CA ASP A 171 2.95 23.51 -32.85
C ASP A 171 2.79 22.32 -31.86
N GLY A 172 1.57 21.78 -31.78
CA GLY A 172 1.23 20.69 -30.87
C GLY A 172 0.67 21.12 -29.50
N ASP A 173 0.63 22.42 -29.19
CA ASP A 173 0.00 22.93 -27.97
C ASP A 173 -1.49 22.57 -27.91
N LYS A 174 -2.03 22.36 -26.70
CA LYS A 174 -3.45 22.12 -26.45
C LYS A 174 -4.07 23.33 -25.79
N LEU A 175 -4.99 23.98 -26.51
CA LEU A 175 -5.66 25.17 -26.03
C LEU A 175 -7.01 24.83 -25.42
N LEU A 176 -7.24 25.34 -24.21
CA LEU A 176 -8.56 25.36 -23.57
C LEU A 176 -9.39 26.47 -24.22
N VAL A 177 -10.52 26.11 -24.81
CA VAL A 177 -11.39 27.05 -25.52
C VAL A 177 -12.75 27.12 -24.84
N LYS A 178 -13.18 28.35 -24.55
CA LYS A 178 -14.53 28.64 -24.07
C LYS A 178 -15.36 29.22 -25.22
N LYS A 179 -16.54 28.66 -25.47
CA LYS A 179 -17.49 29.16 -26.46
C LYS A 179 -18.14 30.42 -25.92
N GLN A 180 -18.00 31.53 -26.64
CA GLN A 180 -18.60 32.81 -26.28
C GLN A 180 -19.10 33.51 -27.54
N SER A 181 -20.20 34.25 -27.40
CA SER A 181 -20.79 35.02 -28.51
C SER A 181 -20.10 36.36 -28.74
N GLU A 182 -19.29 36.81 -27.79
CA GLU A 182 -18.63 38.12 -27.79
C GLU A 182 -17.20 37.99 -27.24
N LEU A 183 -16.28 38.78 -27.81
CA LEU A 183 -14.86 38.87 -27.41
C LEU A 183 -14.50 40.34 -27.21
N ASN A 184 -13.60 40.62 -26.25
CA ASN A 184 -13.08 41.97 -26.04
C ASN A 184 -11.88 42.25 -26.95
N VAL A 185 -11.60 43.53 -27.19
CA VAL A 185 -10.39 43.94 -27.92
C VAL A 185 -9.16 43.48 -27.14
N GLY A 186 -8.37 42.61 -27.76
CA GLY A 186 -7.18 41.99 -27.16
C GLY A 186 -7.35 40.50 -26.83
N ASP A 187 -8.57 39.97 -26.86
CA ASP A 187 -8.82 38.54 -26.70
C ASP A 187 -8.44 37.75 -27.96
N ILE A 188 -7.97 36.52 -27.79
CA ILE A 188 -7.64 35.60 -28.89
C ILE A 188 -8.84 34.68 -29.11
N GLY A 189 -9.48 34.82 -30.27
CA GLY A 189 -10.64 34.01 -30.67
C GLY A 189 -10.29 32.94 -31.70
N VAL A 190 -10.99 31.80 -31.63
CA VAL A 190 -11.05 30.81 -32.71
C VAL A 190 -12.38 30.99 -33.42
N PHE A 191 -12.33 31.25 -34.73
CA PHE A 191 -13.51 31.51 -35.55
C PHE A 191 -13.72 30.36 -36.53
N ILE A 192 -14.97 29.90 -36.62
CA ILE A 192 -15.44 28.95 -37.63
C ILE A 192 -16.27 29.80 -38.59
N ILE A 193 -15.85 29.86 -39.85
CA ILE A 193 -16.47 30.67 -40.92
C ILE A 193 -17.01 29.74 -41.98
#